data_AF-A0A8E3APM1-F1
#
_entry.id   AF-A0A8E3APM1-F1
#
_cell.length_a   1.000
_cell.length_b   1.000
_cell.length_c   1.000
_cell.angle_alpha   90.00
_cell.angle_beta   90.00
_cell.angle_gamma   90.00
#
_symmetry.space_group_name_H-M   'P 1'
#
loop_
_entity.id
_entity.type
_entity.pdbx_description
1 polymer ?
#
loop_
_entity_poly.entity_id
_entity_poly.type
_entity_poly.pdbx_seq_one_letter_code
_entity_poly.pdbx_strand_id
1 'polypeptide(L)'
;MKLTNLALCLALCASVALPAFAQDITLKASHNANAEEPYGVGMRKMAEILEDKTGGKATIQVFDNAQLGDEMESIQGTQMGTVGIAVTSNETLANFVPDLTVFSLPFLFKDAEQMDRALSDPAVIAKAQEILGEKGFHLITFFSAGTRHIMTKTPIETMDDLAGLKIRTMQNPAHVDTFKAFGANPTPLAYTELYGALETGVVDGAEAANTNYYAKKFYEVSPDWAMIGWLELVAPVIMGEAAYQALPTDVQTALDEAGKEAGQFQRQTYRESDIARIKDLEAAGVTITHPDDATFRAAAAPIQAQYVTTDAQKELFELLQAVE
;
A
#
# COMPACT_ATOMS: atom_id res chain seq x y z
N MET A 1 -87.34 -4.98 6.59
CA MET A 1 -86.99 -4.14 7.77
C MET A 1 -86.73 -5.08 8.94
N LYS A 2 -85.57 -5.19 9.58
CA LYS A 2 -84.35 -4.37 9.60
C LYS A 2 -83.13 -5.31 9.74
N LEU A 3 -82.07 -5.03 8.98
CA LEU A 3 -80.76 -5.65 9.11
C LEU A 3 -80.10 -5.17 10.41
N THR A 4 -79.54 -6.09 11.19
CA THR A 4 -78.68 -5.80 12.34
C THR A 4 -77.25 -5.57 11.85
N ASN A 5 -76.75 -4.38 12.15
CA ASN A 5 -75.48 -3.83 11.69
C ASN A 5 -74.27 -4.57 12.28
N LEU A 6 -73.47 -5.13 11.38
CA LEU A 6 -72.09 -5.55 11.59
C LEU A 6 -71.22 -4.28 11.62
N ALA A 7 -70.87 -3.77 12.80
CA ALA A 7 -70.04 -2.58 12.98
C ALA A 7 -68.67 -2.95 13.58
N LEU A 8 -67.70 -3.12 12.69
CA LEU A 8 -66.42 -2.40 12.70
C LEU A 8 -65.70 -2.28 14.07
N CYS A 9 -64.79 -3.21 14.33
CA CYS A 9 -63.59 -2.93 15.11
C CYS A 9 -62.39 -3.40 14.28
N LEU A 10 -62.06 -2.63 13.23
CA LEU A 10 -60.72 -2.68 12.63
C LEU A 10 -59.76 -2.24 13.74
N ALA A 11 -59.07 -3.21 14.34
CA ALA A 11 -57.91 -2.94 15.17
C ALA A 11 -56.88 -2.24 14.29
N LEU A 12 -56.72 -0.93 14.53
CA LEU A 12 -55.68 -0.12 13.94
C LEU A 12 -54.34 -0.60 14.51
N CYS A 13 -53.74 -1.60 13.88
CA CYS A 13 -52.31 -1.88 14.02
C CYS A 13 -51.57 -0.69 13.40
N ALA A 14 -51.46 0.40 14.15
CA ALA A 14 -50.46 1.42 13.89
C ALA A 14 -49.11 0.74 14.13
N SER A 15 -48.52 0.23 13.05
CA SER A 15 -47.11 -0.12 12.99
C SER A 15 -46.33 1.16 13.29
N VAL A 16 -45.97 1.35 14.55
CA VAL A 16 -44.95 2.32 14.96
C VAL A 16 -43.66 1.84 14.31
N ALA A 17 -43.35 2.40 13.15
CA ALA A 17 -42.02 2.31 12.58
C ALA A 17 -41.12 3.09 13.54
N LEU A 18 -40.48 2.37 14.48
CA LEU A 18 -39.37 2.93 15.22
C LEU A 18 -38.34 3.38 14.18
N PRO A 19 -37.77 4.61 14.30
CA PRO A 19 -36.62 4.96 13.48
C PRO A 19 -35.56 3.90 13.74
N ALA A 20 -35.16 3.18 12.71
CA ALA A 20 -33.98 2.34 12.78
C ALA A 20 -32.83 3.29 13.12
N PHE A 21 -32.32 3.20 14.35
CA PHE A 21 -31.05 3.85 14.68
C PHE A 21 -30.03 3.25 13.72
N ALA A 22 -29.54 4.07 12.78
CA ALA A 22 -28.42 3.67 11.95
C ALA A 22 -27.28 3.32 12.91
N GLN A 23 -26.80 2.08 12.87
CA GLN A 23 -25.68 1.68 13.68
C GLN A 23 -24.45 2.41 13.15
N ASP A 24 -23.78 3.19 14.00
CA ASP A 24 -22.53 3.86 13.66
C ASP A 24 -21.49 2.79 13.31
N ILE A 25 -20.89 2.91 12.11
CA ILE A 25 -19.86 2.00 11.62
C ILE A 25 -18.49 2.66 11.85
N THR A 26 -17.63 2.01 12.61
CA THR A 26 -16.24 2.44 12.79
C THR A 26 -15.28 1.40 12.22
N LEU A 27 -14.57 1.77 11.16
CA LEU A 27 -13.56 0.95 10.51
C LEU A 27 -12.19 1.28 11.12
N LYS A 28 -11.59 0.32 11.83
CA LYS A 28 -10.22 0.47 12.35
C LYS A 28 -9.23 0.25 11.22
N ALA A 29 -8.42 1.25 10.92
CA ALA A 29 -7.43 1.18 9.87
C ALA A 29 -6.00 1.06 10.41
N SER A 30 -5.24 0.08 9.93
CA SER A 30 -3.86 -0.21 10.35
C SER A 30 -2.84 0.17 9.29
N HIS A 31 -1.69 0.72 9.71
CA HIS A 31 -0.46 0.77 8.93
C HIS A 31 0.79 0.86 9.83
N ASN A 32 1.96 0.51 9.29
CA ASN A 32 3.24 0.48 10.03
C ASN A 32 4.02 1.81 10.00
N ALA A 33 3.72 2.68 9.04
CA ALA A 33 4.37 3.98 8.88
C ALA A 33 3.99 4.97 10.00
N ASN A 34 4.79 6.02 10.20
CA ASN A 34 4.41 7.08 11.12
C ASN A 34 3.26 7.94 10.56
N ALA A 35 2.76 8.88 11.38
CA ALA A 35 1.58 9.66 11.02
C ALA A 35 1.80 10.69 9.89
N GLU A 36 3.04 11.14 9.71
CA GLU A 36 3.42 12.12 8.69
C GLU A 36 3.81 11.43 7.37
N GLU A 37 4.08 10.12 7.43
CA GLU A 37 4.34 9.30 6.25
C GLU A 37 3.06 9.09 5.43
N PRO A 38 3.19 8.76 4.14
CA PRO A 38 2.08 8.95 3.21
C PRO A 38 0.90 7.99 3.38
N TYR A 39 1.09 6.85 4.05
CA TYR A 39 -0.01 5.99 4.47
C TYR A 39 -0.97 6.72 5.42
N GLY A 40 -0.42 7.36 6.46
CA GLY A 40 -1.22 8.07 7.45
C GLY A 40 -1.95 9.28 6.85
N VAL A 41 -1.28 10.01 5.95
CA VAL A 41 -1.87 11.14 5.23
C VAL A 41 -3.04 10.71 4.34
N GLY A 42 -2.84 9.68 3.51
CA GLY A 42 -3.90 9.15 2.65
C GLY A 42 -5.08 8.57 3.43
N MET A 43 -4.80 7.82 4.51
CA MET A 43 -5.83 7.22 5.36
C MET A 43 -6.69 8.27 6.07
N ARG A 44 -6.08 9.35 6.56
CA ARG A 44 -6.83 10.47 7.16
C ARG A 44 -7.67 11.21 6.13
N LYS A 45 -7.19 11.37 4.89
CA LYS A 45 -8.02 11.94 3.82
C LYS A 45 -9.21 11.05 3.48
N MET A 46 -9.00 9.73 3.42
CA MET A 46 -10.08 8.78 3.19
C MET A 46 -11.11 8.81 4.34
N ALA A 47 -10.66 8.96 5.58
CA ALA A 47 -11.53 9.11 6.75
C ALA A 47 -12.44 10.35 6.65
N GLU A 48 -11.86 11.51 6.32
CA GLU A 48 -12.59 12.77 6.11
C GLU A 48 -13.68 12.61 5.04
N ILE A 49 -13.31 12.08 3.87
CA ILE A 49 -14.24 11.95 2.75
C ILE A 49 -15.37 10.95 3.06
N LEU A 50 -15.07 9.83 3.72
CA LEU A 50 -16.09 8.85 4.11
C LEU A 50 -17.08 9.44 5.12
N GLU A 51 -16.58 10.15 6.14
CA GLU A 51 -17.43 10.78 7.15
C GLU A 51 -18.38 11.80 6.51
N ASP A 52 -17.85 12.65 5.62
CA ASP A 52 -18.64 13.64 4.88
C ASP A 52 -19.71 12.99 3.99
N LYS A 53 -19.34 11.97 3.18
CA LYS A 53 -20.27 11.29 2.26
C LYS A 53 -21.37 10.53 2.99
N THR A 54 -21.10 10.05 4.19
CA THR A 54 -22.06 9.25 4.96
C THR A 54 -22.78 10.06 6.04
N GLY A 55 -22.48 11.36 6.20
CA GLY A 55 -23.02 12.20 7.26
C GLY A 55 -22.69 11.66 8.66
N GLY A 56 -21.51 11.07 8.82
CA GLY A 56 -21.04 10.45 10.07
C GLY A 56 -21.49 9.01 10.31
N LYS A 57 -22.32 8.41 9.43
CA LYS A 57 -22.77 7.01 9.59
C LYS A 57 -21.62 6.01 9.53
N ALA A 58 -20.56 6.31 8.77
CA ALA A 58 -19.33 5.52 8.75
C ALA A 58 -18.11 6.41 8.98
N THR A 59 -17.19 5.93 9.83
CA THR A 59 -15.94 6.62 10.19
C THR A 59 -14.76 5.67 10.07
N ILE A 60 -13.57 6.22 9.83
CA ILE A 60 -12.32 5.47 9.85
C ILE A 60 -11.47 5.96 11.03
N GLN A 61 -11.09 5.04 11.90
CA GLN A 61 -10.14 5.30 12.98
C GLN A 61 -8.76 4.80 12.57
N VAL A 62 -7.81 5.72 12.35
CA VAL A 62 -6.45 5.40 11.90
C VAL A 62 -5.55 5.06 13.08
N PHE A 63 -4.84 3.93 12.99
CA PHE A 63 -3.86 3.44 13.94
C PHE A 63 -2.48 3.41 13.26
N ASP A 64 -1.68 4.45 13.52
CA ASP A 64 -0.33 4.61 12.97
C ASP A 64 0.70 3.70 13.67
N ASN A 65 1.94 3.66 13.16
CA ASN A 65 3.11 3.04 13.81
C ASN A 65 2.90 1.58 14.25
N ALA A 66 2.23 0.76 13.43
CA ALA A 66 2.01 -0.65 13.69
C ALA A 66 1.28 -0.91 15.03
N GLN A 67 0.44 0.02 15.48
CA GLN A 67 -0.34 -0.10 16.72
C GLN A 67 -1.26 -1.34 16.75
N LEU A 68 -1.66 -1.85 15.58
CA LEU A 68 -2.47 -3.06 15.44
C LEU A 68 -1.65 -4.25 14.88
N GLY A 69 -0.33 -4.15 14.85
CA GLY A 69 0.59 -5.12 14.22
C GLY A 69 1.29 -4.54 12.99
N ASP A 70 2.38 -5.19 12.54
CA ASP A 70 3.04 -4.82 11.28
C ASP A 70 2.19 -5.33 10.09
N GLU A 71 2.70 -5.23 8.86
CA GLU A 71 1.91 -5.51 7.65
C GLU A 71 1.32 -6.92 7.63
N MET A 72 2.09 -7.95 8.02
CA MET A 72 1.62 -9.34 7.99
C MET A 72 0.46 -9.56 8.96
N GLU A 73 0.58 -9.08 10.19
CA GLU A 73 -0.49 -9.16 11.20
C GLU A 73 -1.70 -8.33 10.78
N SER A 74 -1.49 -7.17 10.15
CA SER A 74 -2.58 -6.31 9.66
C SER A 74 -3.38 -6.98 8.54
N ILE A 75 -2.72 -7.67 7.59
CA ILE A 75 -3.37 -8.42 6.51
C ILE A 75 -4.20 -9.58 7.09
N GLN A 76 -3.63 -10.35 8.02
CA GLN A 76 -4.37 -11.41 8.70
C GLN A 76 -5.54 -10.83 9.51
N GLY A 77 -5.32 -9.66 10.11
CA GLY A 77 -6.32 -8.92 10.87
C GLY A 77 -7.54 -8.55 10.04
N THR A 78 -7.38 -8.17 8.76
CA THR A 78 -8.50 -7.89 7.85
C THR A 78 -9.25 -9.14 7.44
N GLN A 79 -8.57 -10.26 7.21
CA GLN A 79 -9.23 -11.55 6.95
C GLN A 79 -10.06 -12.03 8.14
N MET A 80 -9.56 -11.80 9.37
CA MET A 80 -10.27 -12.15 10.61
C MET A 80 -11.34 -11.12 11.02
N GLY A 81 -11.39 -9.95 10.37
CA GLY A 81 -12.28 -8.84 10.74
C GLY A 81 -11.90 -8.12 12.05
N THR A 82 -10.69 -8.36 12.58
CA THR A 82 -10.17 -7.67 13.78
C THR A 82 -9.56 -6.31 13.45
N VAL A 83 -9.09 -6.16 12.21
CA VAL A 83 -8.72 -4.90 11.54
C VAL A 83 -9.75 -4.67 10.43
N GLY A 84 -10.27 -3.45 10.31
CA GLY A 84 -11.25 -3.11 9.28
C GLY A 84 -10.59 -2.83 7.93
N ILE A 85 -9.56 -1.99 7.94
CA ILE A 85 -8.80 -1.60 6.75
C ILE A 85 -7.31 -1.75 7.04
N ALA A 86 -6.51 -2.20 6.08
CA ALA A 86 -5.05 -2.18 6.18
C ALA A 86 -4.46 -1.48 4.96
N VAL A 87 -3.43 -0.66 5.18
CA VAL A 87 -2.51 -0.22 4.13
C VAL A 87 -1.22 -0.98 4.30
N THR A 88 -0.78 -1.66 3.24
CA THR A 88 0.45 -2.45 3.26
C THR A 88 1.27 -2.22 2.01
N SER A 89 2.55 -2.56 2.06
CA SER A 89 3.31 -2.78 0.84
C SER A 89 2.65 -3.93 0.03
N ASN A 90 2.73 -3.87 -1.30
CA ASN A 90 2.31 -4.98 -2.14
C ASN A 90 3.14 -6.25 -1.86
N GLU A 91 4.38 -6.05 -1.43
CA GLU A 91 5.41 -7.06 -1.19
C GLU A 91 4.96 -8.04 -0.12
N THR A 92 4.46 -7.51 1.00
CA THR A 92 3.92 -8.33 2.08
C THR A 92 2.60 -8.98 1.63
N LEU A 93 1.72 -8.25 0.94
CA LEU A 93 0.43 -8.77 0.47
C LEU A 93 0.58 -9.90 -0.56
N ALA A 94 1.60 -9.85 -1.42
CA ALA A 94 1.88 -10.87 -2.42
C ALA A 94 2.20 -12.25 -1.82
N ASN A 95 2.59 -12.33 -0.54
CA ASN A 95 2.72 -13.61 0.17
C ASN A 95 1.36 -14.29 0.39
N PHE A 96 0.26 -13.53 0.41
CA PHE A 96 -1.12 -14.01 0.52
C PHE A 96 -1.78 -14.13 -0.86
N VAL A 97 -1.39 -13.26 -1.80
CA VAL A 97 -1.95 -13.16 -3.14
C VAL A 97 -0.84 -13.16 -4.20
N PRO A 98 -0.24 -14.34 -4.52
CA PRO A 98 0.96 -14.41 -5.35
C PRO A 98 0.87 -13.77 -6.74
N ASP A 99 -0.32 -13.71 -7.33
CA ASP A 99 -0.53 -13.07 -8.64
C ASP A 99 -0.30 -11.54 -8.60
N LEU A 100 -0.35 -10.90 -7.42
CA LEU A 100 0.03 -9.49 -7.26
C LEU A 100 1.54 -9.25 -7.26
N THR A 101 2.38 -10.29 -7.32
CA THR A 101 3.84 -10.13 -7.42
C THR A 101 4.25 -9.29 -8.65
N VAL A 102 3.38 -9.17 -9.66
CA VAL A 102 3.58 -8.28 -10.81
C VAL A 102 3.88 -6.84 -10.38
N PHE A 103 3.20 -6.31 -9.35
CA PHE A 103 3.45 -4.96 -8.83
C PHE A 103 4.80 -4.80 -8.12
N SER A 104 5.45 -5.90 -7.73
CA SER A 104 6.76 -5.92 -7.06
C SER A 104 7.93 -6.15 -8.04
N LEU A 105 7.66 -6.07 -9.34
CA LEU A 105 8.70 -6.23 -10.35
C LEU A 105 9.61 -4.99 -10.39
N PRO A 106 10.94 -5.18 -10.38
CA PRO A 106 11.89 -4.07 -10.44
C PRO A 106 11.75 -3.32 -11.76
N PHE A 107 11.75 -1.99 -11.73
CA PHE A 107 11.57 -1.14 -12.92
C PHE A 107 10.30 -1.48 -13.75
N LEU A 108 9.24 -1.98 -13.10
CA LEU A 108 7.94 -2.20 -13.75
C LEU A 108 7.40 -0.90 -14.36
N PHE A 109 7.46 0.16 -13.56
CA PHE A 109 7.02 1.49 -13.94
C PHE A 109 8.19 2.32 -14.43
N LYS A 110 7.93 3.19 -15.41
CA LYS A 110 8.93 4.14 -15.91
C LYS A 110 9.26 5.21 -14.87
N ASP A 111 8.22 5.73 -14.23
CA ASP A 111 8.27 6.80 -13.24
C ASP A 111 6.98 6.78 -12.38
N ALA A 112 6.96 7.58 -11.32
CA ALA A 112 5.82 7.74 -10.44
C ALA A 112 4.56 8.27 -11.17
N GLU A 113 4.69 9.12 -12.20
CA GLU A 113 3.55 9.56 -12.99
C GLU A 113 2.89 8.41 -13.78
N GLN A 114 3.67 7.51 -14.35
CA GLN A 114 3.16 6.34 -15.07
C GLN A 114 2.53 5.33 -14.11
N MET A 115 3.11 5.12 -12.92
CA MET A 115 2.46 4.37 -11.84
C MET A 115 1.11 5.00 -11.47
N ASP A 116 1.03 6.32 -11.29
CA ASP A 116 -0.23 6.99 -10.93
C ASP A 116 -1.35 6.77 -11.95
N ARG A 117 -1.01 6.79 -13.24
CA ARG A 117 -1.96 6.51 -14.31
C ARG A 117 -2.40 5.06 -14.27
N ALA A 118 -1.46 4.12 -14.12
CA ALA A 118 -1.75 2.69 -14.06
C ALA A 118 -2.65 2.34 -12.85
N LEU A 119 -2.36 2.87 -11.67
CA LEU A 119 -3.14 2.66 -10.45
C LEU A 119 -4.48 3.41 -10.45
N SER A 120 -4.73 4.27 -11.45
CA SER A 120 -6.00 4.94 -11.68
C SER A 120 -6.79 4.32 -12.83
N ASP A 121 -6.19 3.38 -13.57
CA ASP A 121 -6.82 2.76 -14.74
C ASP A 121 -7.91 1.77 -14.29
N PRO A 122 -9.15 1.91 -14.77
CA PRO A 122 -10.24 1.02 -14.36
C PRO A 122 -10.00 -0.46 -14.65
N ALA A 123 -9.30 -0.80 -15.74
CA ALA A 123 -9.02 -2.19 -16.08
C ALA A 123 -7.96 -2.79 -15.14
N VAL A 124 -6.92 -2.02 -14.79
CA VAL A 124 -5.92 -2.42 -13.77
C VAL A 124 -6.60 -2.63 -12.41
N ILE A 125 -7.43 -1.68 -11.96
CA ILE A 125 -8.15 -1.78 -10.69
C ILE A 125 -9.09 -2.99 -10.69
N ALA A 126 -9.86 -3.19 -11.76
CA ALA A 126 -10.77 -4.32 -11.88
C ALA A 126 -10.03 -5.67 -11.84
N LYS A 127 -8.90 -5.78 -12.56
CA LYS A 127 -8.11 -7.01 -12.56
C LYS A 127 -7.47 -7.29 -11.21
N ALA A 128 -6.97 -6.25 -10.53
CA ALA A 128 -6.42 -6.41 -9.19
C ALA A 128 -7.51 -6.80 -8.16
N GLN A 129 -8.70 -6.20 -8.23
CA GLN A 129 -9.85 -6.57 -7.40
C GLN A 129 -10.28 -8.02 -7.65
N GLU A 130 -10.30 -8.49 -8.91
CA GLU A 130 -10.60 -9.89 -9.23
C GLU A 130 -9.61 -10.83 -8.51
N ILE A 131 -8.31 -10.58 -8.68
CA ILE A 131 -7.23 -11.36 -8.07
C ILE A 131 -7.32 -11.35 -6.53
N LEU A 132 -7.60 -10.19 -5.93
CA LEU A 132 -7.75 -10.02 -4.48
C LEU A 132 -9.00 -10.71 -3.92
N GLY A 133 -10.12 -10.57 -4.62
CA GLY A 133 -11.42 -11.13 -4.23
C GLY A 133 -11.39 -12.65 -4.15
N GLU A 134 -10.67 -13.32 -5.06
CA GLU A 134 -10.44 -14.77 -5.00
C GLU A 134 -9.73 -15.23 -3.72
N LYS A 135 -8.98 -14.33 -3.06
CA LYS A 135 -8.28 -14.57 -1.80
C LYS A 135 -8.99 -13.97 -0.59
N GLY A 136 -10.21 -13.45 -0.77
CA GLY A 136 -11.04 -12.90 0.30
C GLY A 136 -10.66 -11.49 0.74
N PHE A 137 -10.03 -10.71 -0.14
CA PHE A 137 -9.72 -9.30 0.08
C PHE A 137 -10.50 -8.40 -0.88
N HIS A 138 -10.97 -7.28 -0.37
CA HIS A 138 -11.52 -6.16 -1.14
C HIS A 138 -10.46 -5.07 -1.27
N LEU A 139 -10.18 -4.64 -2.50
CA LEU A 139 -9.37 -3.48 -2.83
C LEU A 139 -10.22 -2.22 -2.76
N ILE A 140 -9.90 -1.33 -1.82
CA ILE A 140 -10.54 -0.03 -1.71
C ILE A 140 -9.89 0.96 -2.70
N THR A 141 -8.55 1.00 -2.71
CA THR A 141 -7.74 1.85 -3.59
C THR A 141 -6.28 1.42 -3.54
N PHE A 142 -5.44 2.07 -4.34
CA PHE A 142 -4.00 1.98 -4.21
C PHE A 142 -3.43 3.30 -3.68
N PHE A 143 -2.46 3.21 -2.78
CA PHE A 143 -1.56 4.29 -2.44
C PHE A 143 -0.19 4.05 -3.10
N SER A 144 0.62 5.10 -3.14
CA SER A 144 2.06 5.01 -3.42
C SER A 144 2.83 4.98 -2.11
N ALA A 145 3.88 4.16 -2.07
CA ALA A 145 4.91 4.17 -1.04
C ALA A 145 6.27 4.62 -1.59
N GLY A 146 6.27 5.20 -2.79
CA GLY A 146 7.35 5.97 -3.38
C GLY A 146 8.36 5.23 -4.23
N THR A 147 9.16 6.03 -4.92
CA THR A 147 10.34 5.61 -5.66
C THR A 147 11.42 5.16 -4.68
N ARG A 148 11.90 3.94 -4.87
CA ARG A 148 12.83 3.32 -3.93
C ARG A 148 14.27 3.41 -4.42
N HIS A 149 15.14 3.76 -3.49
CA HIS A 149 16.57 3.93 -3.65
C HIS A 149 17.29 3.09 -2.58
N ILE A 150 18.62 3.08 -2.62
CA ILE A 150 19.44 2.23 -1.74
C ILE A 150 20.15 3.11 -0.71
N MET A 151 20.06 2.77 0.57
CA MET A 151 20.85 3.35 1.66
C MET A 151 21.96 2.39 2.09
N THR A 152 23.13 2.92 2.38
CA THR A 152 24.31 2.16 2.83
C THR A 152 25.17 2.97 3.80
N LYS A 153 26.18 2.32 4.38
CA LYS A 153 27.23 2.96 5.20
C LYS A 153 28.42 3.49 4.40
N THR A 154 28.49 3.12 3.13
CA THR A 154 29.52 3.55 2.18
C THR A 154 28.85 3.93 0.86
N PRO A 155 29.39 4.91 0.12
CA PRO A 155 28.82 5.32 -1.17
C PRO A 155 28.70 4.17 -2.16
N ILE A 156 27.62 4.16 -2.93
CA ILE A 156 27.42 3.29 -4.09
C ILE A 156 27.46 4.18 -5.32
N GLU A 157 28.53 4.13 -6.11
CA GLU A 157 28.67 4.89 -7.35
C GLU A 157 28.29 4.04 -8.56
N THR A 158 28.43 2.72 -8.42
CA THR A 158 28.16 1.71 -9.45
C THR A 158 27.52 0.47 -8.82
N MET A 159 26.91 -0.40 -9.65
CA MET A 159 26.33 -1.66 -9.17
C MET A 159 27.39 -2.58 -8.51
N ASP A 160 28.66 -2.51 -8.93
CA ASP A 160 29.74 -3.31 -8.36
C ASP A 160 30.00 -3.01 -6.87
N ASP A 161 29.66 -1.80 -6.41
CA ASP A 161 29.82 -1.40 -5.00
C ASP A 161 28.84 -2.14 -4.07
N LEU A 162 27.79 -2.78 -4.61
CA LEU A 162 26.87 -3.63 -3.85
C LEU A 162 27.46 -5.02 -3.54
N ALA A 163 28.56 -5.40 -4.18
CA ALA A 163 29.14 -6.73 -4.08
C ALA A 163 29.46 -7.10 -2.62
N GLY A 164 28.80 -8.15 -2.13
CA GLY A 164 29.03 -8.67 -0.78
C GLY A 164 28.29 -7.93 0.35
N LEU A 165 27.69 -6.76 0.09
CA LEU A 165 26.91 -6.03 1.08
C LEU A 165 25.65 -6.80 1.47
N LYS A 166 25.36 -6.88 2.78
CA LYS A 166 24.09 -7.39 3.28
C LYS A 166 23.04 -6.29 3.18
N ILE A 167 22.15 -6.38 2.20
CA ILE A 167 21.10 -5.38 2.00
C ILE A 167 19.78 -5.91 2.54
N ARG A 168 19.15 -5.20 3.47
CA ARG A 168 17.78 -5.54 3.85
C ARG A 168 16.85 -5.31 2.67
N THR A 169 15.99 -6.28 2.39
CA THR A 169 14.85 -6.14 1.48
C THR A 169 13.53 -6.30 2.24
N MET A 170 12.41 -5.88 1.63
CA MET A 170 11.09 -6.36 2.04
C MET A 170 10.96 -7.89 1.90
N GLN A 171 9.96 -8.47 2.56
CA GLN A 171 9.72 -9.91 2.59
C GLN A 171 9.03 -10.41 1.30
N ASN A 172 9.71 -10.26 0.16
CA ASN A 172 9.21 -10.63 -1.15
C ASN A 172 10.30 -11.33 -1.98
N PRO A 173 10.03 -12.52 -2.58
CA PRO A 173 11.02 -13.24 -3.38
C PRO A 173 11.56 -12.46 -4.59
N ALA A 174 10.75 -11.67 -5.30
CA ALA A 174 11.19 -10.88 -6.43
C ALA A 174 12.20 -9.80 -6.01
N HIS A 175 12.02 -9.20 -4.83
CA HIS A 175 12.98 -8.23 -4.29
C HIS A 175 14.29 -8.90 -3.89
N VAL A 176 14.20 -10.07 -3.24
CA VAL A 176 15.38 -10.88 -2.89
C VAL A 176 16.18 -11.23 -4.14
N ASP A 177 15.53 -11.73 -5.19
CA ASP A 177 16.24 -12.10 -6.43
C ASP A 177 16.75 -10.90 -7.21
N THR A 178 16.05 -9.76 -7.18
CA THR A 178 16.51 -8.49 -7.74
C THR A 178 17.82 -8.04 -7.08
N PHE A 179 17.89 -8.01 -5.75
CA PHE A 179 19.12 -7.57 -5.07
C PHE A 179 20.28 -8.57 -5.23
N LYS A 180 20.00 -9.88 -5.37
CA LYS A 180 21.03 -10.84 -5.79
C LYS A 180 21.54 -10.54 -7.19
N ALA A 181 20.65 -10.20 -8.13
CA ALA A 181 21.03 -9.83 -9.49
C ALA A 181 21.86 -8.53 -9.51
N PHE A 182 21.64 -7.62 -8.56
CA PHE A 182 22.47 -6.44 -8.33
C PHE A 182 23.81 -6.74 -7.63
N GLY A 183 24.09 -8.01 -7.27
CA GLY A 183 25.35 -8.43 -6.64
C GLY A 183 25.37 -8.36 -5.11
N ALA A 184 24.27 -7.94 -4.48
CA ALA A 184 24.15 -7.87 -3.02
C ALA A 184 23.75 -9.22 -2.39
N ASN A 185 23.87 -9.28 -1.06
CA ASN A 185 23.35 -10.37 -0.22
C ASN A 185 22.05 -9.92 0.47
N PRO A 186 20.86 -10.19 -0.11
CA PRO A 186 19.61 -9.72 0.47
C PRO A 186 19.27 -10.41 1.80
N THR A 187 18.74 -9.65 2.76
CA THR A 187 18.23 -10.15 4.04
C THR A 187 16.80 -9.65 4.25
N PRO A 188 15.76 -10.45 3.98
CA PRO A 188 14.37 -10.01 4.13
C PRO A 188 14.01 -9.85 5.61
N LEU A 189 13.56 -8.65 6.01
CA LEU A 189 13.18 -8.32 7.40
C LEU A 189 11.92 -7.45 7.44
N ALA A 190 11.17 -7.50 8.54
CA ALA A 190 10.02 -6.63 8.75
C ALA A 190 10.45 -5.15 8.83
N TYR A 191 9.56 -4.22 8.48
CA TYR A 191 9.91 -2.79 8.47
C TYR A 191 10.22 -2.27 9.88
N THR A 192 9.48 -2.75 10.88
CA THR A 192 9.69 -2.40 12.30
C THR A 192 11.05 -2.82 12.85
N GLU A 193 11.71 -3.82 12.23
CA GLU A 193 13.04 -4.32 12.64
C GLU A 193 14.21 -3.56 11.96
N LEU A 194 13.91 -2.80 10.89
CA LEU A 194 14.91 -2.26 9.97
C LEU A 194 15.91 -1.31 10.64
N TYR A 195 15.45 -0.32 11.40
CA TYR A 195 16.34 0.67 12.02
C TYR A 195 17.37 -0.02 12.92
N GLY A 196 16.90 -0.92 13.80
CA GLY A 196 17.78 -1.68 14.69
C GLY A 196 18.75 -2.58 13.93
N ALA A 197 18.33 -3.19 12.82
CA ALA A 197 19.19 -4.02 11.98
C ALA A 197 20.33 -3.21 11.33
N LEU A 198 20.06 -1.97 10.89
CA LEU A 198 21.06 -1.05 10.35
C LEU A 198 22.03 -0.55 11.45
N GLU A 199 21.47 -0.13 12.59
CA GLU A 199 22.23 0.37 13.75
C GLU A 199 23.22 -0.68 14.26
N THR A 200 22.76 -1.91 14.45
CA THR A 200 23.56 -3.02 14.97
C THR A 200 24.51 -3.65 13.93
N GLY A 201 24.36 -3.30 12.65
CA GLY A 201 25.16 -3.88 11.56
C GLY A 201 24.81 -5.32 11.22
N VAL A 202 23.59 -5.78 11.55
CA VAL A 202 23.03 -7.03 11.02
C VAL A 202 22.96 -6.96 9.49
N VAL A 203 22.58 -5.78 8.97
CA VAL A 203 22.65 -5.42 7.56
C VAL A 203 23.55 -4.20 7.36
N ASP A 204 24.18 -4.13 6.18
CA ASP A 204 25.10 -3.07 5.78
C ASP A 204 24.38 -1.90 5.08
N GLY A 205 23.15 -2.15 4.62
CA GLY A 205 22.29 -1.20 3.95
C GLY A 205 20.88 -1.76 3.78
N ALA A 206 20.05 -1.01 3.08
CA ALA A 206 18.65 -1.31 2.85
C ALA A 206 18.11 -0.49 1.67
N GLU A 207 16.81 -0.56 1.44
CA GLU A 207 16.12 0.22 0.43
C GLU A 207 14.90 0.95 1.02
N ALA A 208 14.64 2.16 0.56
CA ALA A 208 13.56 3.02 1.03
C ALA A 208 13.22 4.09 -0.02
N ALA A 209 12.15 4.84 0.19
CA ALA A 209 11.92 6.11 -0.51
C ALA A 209 12.46 7.29 0.32
N ASN A 210 12.58 8.47 -0.30
CA ASN A 210 13.16 9.66 0.34
C ASN A 210 12.34 10.07 1.59
N THR A 211 11.01 9.94 1.52
CA THR A 211 10.13 10.22 2.67
C THR A 211 10.41 9.33 3.88
N ASN A 212 10.46 8.01 3.71
CA ASN A 212 10.72 7.07 4.80
C ASN A 212 12.16 7.24 5.34
N TYR A 213 13.13 7.40 4.44
CA TYR A 213 14.54 7.59 4.77
C TYR A 213 14.77 8.80 5.68
N TYR A 214 14.11 9.91 5.36
CA TYR A 214 14.11 11.10 6.21
C TYR A 214 13.33 10.90 7.52
N ALA A 215 12.08 10.44 7.44
CA ALA A 215 11.16 10.41 8.58
C ALA A 215 11.56 9.41 9.67
N LYS A 216 12.17 8.27 9.29
CA LYS A 216 12.74 7.29 10.22
C LYS A 216 14.19 7.58 10.60
N LYS A 217 14.78 8.66 10.06
CA LYS A 217 16.17 9.05 10.31
C LYS A 217 17.17 7.95 9.99
N PHE A 218 16.90 7.17 8.95
CA PHE A 218 17.81 6.10 8.54
C PHE A 218 19.20 6.64 8.16
N TYR A 219 19.28 7.91 7.76
CA TYR A 219 20.56 8.61 7.52
C TYR A 219 21.49 8.68 8.73
N GLU A 220 21.00 8.56 9.97
CA GLU A 220 21.84 8.53 11.17
C GLU A 220 22.68 7.24 11.25
N VAL A 221 22.22 6.14 10.64
CA VAL A 221 22.84 4.81 10.70
C VAL A 221 23.27 4.27 9.32
N SER A 222 22.90 4.93 8.24
CA SER A 222 23.26 4.63 6.85
C SER A 222 23.27 5.92 6.03
N PRO A 223 24.35 6.72 6.12
CA PRO A 223 24.40 8.11 5.63
C PRO A 223 24.59 8.27 4.12
N ASP A 224 24.82 7.19 3.38
CA ASP A 224 24.97 7.23 1.93
C ASP A 224 23.68 6.79 1.24
N TRP A 225 23.28 7.51 0.20
CA TRP A 225 22.01 7.37 -0.48
C TRP A 225 22.17 7.33 -2.00
N ALA A 226 22.02 6.13 -2.57
CA ALA A 226 22.19 5.89 -4.00
C ALA A 226 20.85 5.97 -4.72
N MET A 227 20.64 7.10 -5.40
CA MET A 227 19.39 7.39 -6.10
C MET A 227 19.29 6.64 -7.43
N ILE A 228 18.87 5.38 -7.36
CA ILE A 228 18.72 4.50 -8.54
C ILE A 228 17.28 4.43 -9.06
N GLY A 229 16.28 4.49 -8.17
CA GLY A 229 14.87 4.44 -8.56
C GLY A 229 14.49 3.06 -9.09
N TRP A 230 14.89 2.02 -8.36
CA TRP A 230 14.80 0.63 -8.82
C TRP A 230 13.37 0.07 -8.76
N LEU A 231 12.49 0.71 -8.00
CA LEU A 231 11.10 0.29 -7.81
C LEU A 231 10.22 1.51 -7.51
N GLU A 232 9.03 1.55 -8.12
CA GLU A 232 7.92 2.39 -7.66
C GLU A 232 7.00 1.53 -6.80
N LEU A 233 6.95 1.82 -5.50
CA LEU A 233 6.29 0.94 -4.54
C LEU A 233 4.77 1.15 -4.52
N VAL A 234 4.03 0.11 -4.90
CA VAL A 234 2.57 0.08 -4.80
C VAL A 234 2.13 -0.33 -3.40
N ALA A 235 1.17 0.39 -2.83
CA ALA A 235 0.62 0.11 -1.51
C ALA A 235 -0.90 -0.09 -1.56
N PRO A 236 -1.39 -1.33 -1.66
CA PRO A 236 -2.82 -1.61 -1.65
C PRO A 236 -3.49 -1.19 -0.33
N VAL A 237 -4.67 -0.58 -0.43
CA VAL A 237 -5.56 -0.31 0.71
C VAL A 237 -6.67 -1.35 0.66
N ILE A 238 -6.69 -2.25 1.65
CA ILE A 238 -7.51 -3.46 1.61
C ILE A 238 -8.42 -3.61 2.81
N MET A 239 -9.52 -4.33 2.61
CA MET A 239 -10.45 -4.81 3.63
C MET A 239 -10.71 -6.31 3.41
N GLY A 240 -11.19 -7.04 4.42
CA GLY A 240 -11.68 -8.40 4.20
C GLY A 240 -12.95 -8.39 3.35
N GLU A 241 -13.01 -9.18 2.29
CA GLU A 241 -14.14 -9.19 1.33
C GLU A 241 -15.48 -9.44 2.04
N ALA A 242 -15.53 -10.42 2.96
CA ALA A 242 -16.74 -10.70 3.74
C ALA A 242 -17.19 -9.52 4.62
N ALA A 243 -16.24 -8.75 5.16
CA ALA A 243 -16.53 -7.58 5.97
C ALA A 243 -17.04 -6.42 5.10
N TYR A 244 -16.46 -6.22 3.91
CA TYR A 244 -16.95 -5.24 2.93
C TYR A 244 -18.39 -5.58 2.49
N GLN A 245 -18.66 -6.84 2.13
CA GLN A 245 -19.99 -7.29 1.73
C GLN A 245 -21.05 -7.17 2.84
N ALA A 246 -20.63 -7.15 4.11
CA ALA A 246 -21.53 -6.94 5.25
C ALA A 246 -21.88 -5.46 5.47
N LEU A 247 -21.18 -4.51 4.85
CA LEU A 247 -21.51 -3.09 4.92
C LEU A 247 -22.83 -2.81 4.19
N PRO A 248 -23.63 -1.84 4.67
CA PRO A 248 -24.74 -1.31 3.88
C PRO A 248 -24.28 -0.81 2.51
N THR A 249 -25.07 -1.03 1.45
CA THR A 249 -24.70 -0.66 0.07
C THR A 249 -24.34 0.83 -0.09
N ASP A 250 -25.00 1.72 0.66
CA ASP A 250 -24.69 3.14 0.65
C ASP A 250 -23.31 3.44 1.27
N VAL A 251 -22.90 2.66 2.28
CA VAL A 251 -21.59 2.76 2.92
C VAL A 251 -20.50 2.13 2.04
N GLN A 252 -20.79 1.02 1.35
CA GLN A 252 -19.89 0.44 0.34
C GLN A 252 -19.56 1.45 -0.75
N THR A 253 -20.61 2.07 -1.32
CA THR A 253 -20.46 3.07 -2.38
C THR A 253 -19.64 4.27 -1.88
N ALA A 254 -19.96 4.79 -0.68
CA ALA A 254 -19.21 5.90 -0.09
C ALA A 254 -17.75 5.54 0.21
N LEU A 255 -17.46 4.30 0.63
CA LEU A 255 -16.11 3.82 0.90
C LEU A 255 -15.28 3.71 -0.39
N ASP A 256 -15.83 3.16 -1.47
CA ASP A 256 -15.11 3.06 -2.74
C ASP A 256 -14.87 4.44 -3.36
N GLU A 257 -15.84 5.36 -3.26
CA GLU A 257 -15.65 6.75 -3.67
C GLU A 257 -14.58 7.46 -2.83
N ALA A 258 -14.63 7.31 -1.51
CA ALA A 258 -13.62 7.85 -0.61
C ALA A 258 -12.23 7.29 -0.91
N GLY A 259 -12.13 5.98 -1.18
CA GLY A 259 -10.90 5.32 -1.58
C GLY A 259 -10.33 5.86 -2.88
N LYS A 260 -11.17 6.04 -3.90
CA LYS A 260 -10.75 6.62 -5.18
C LYS A 260 -10.20 8.03 -5.03
N GLU A 261 -10.96 8.91 -4.36
CA GLU A 261 -10.56 10.32 -4.17
C GLU A 261 -9.31 10.43 -3.28
N ALA A 262 -9.25 9.68 -2.18
CA ALA A 262 -8.09 9.67 -1.29
C ALA A 262 -6.85 9.05 -1.95
N GLY A 263 -7.00 8.03 -2.79
CA GLY A 263 -5.89 7.41 -3.51
C GLY A 263 -5.22 8.38 -4.48
N GLN A 264 -6.01 9.14 -5.23
CA GLN A 264 -5.48 10.19 -6.12
C GLN A 264 -4.78 11.29 -5.34
N PHE A 265 -5.41 11.78 -4.26
CA PHE A 265 -4.82 12.77 -3.37
C PHE A 265 -3.50 12.29 -2.76
N GLN A 266 -3.47 11.05 -2.26
CA GLN A 266 -2.32 10.48 -1.58
C GLN A 266 -1.13 10.34 -2.53
N ARG A 267 -1.34 9.79 -3.73
CA ARG A 267 -0.26 9.59 -4.70
C ARG A 267 0.35 10.91 -5.19
N GLN A 268 -0.50 11.90 -5.45
CA GLN A 268 -0.03 13.24 -5.80
C GLN A 268 0.78 13.86 -4.65
N THR A 269 0.23 13.86 -3.44
CA THR A 269 0.89 14.41 -2.25
C THR A 269 2.21 13.70 -1.96
N TYR A 270 2.24 12.38 -2.16
CA TYR A 270 3.46 11.57 -2.03
C TYR A 270 4.55 12.09 -2.95
N ARG A 271 4.29 12.14 -4.26
CA ARG A 271 5.30 12.53 -5.26
C ARG A 271 5.87 13.92 -4.96
N GLU A 272 5.01 14.86 -4.59
CA GLU A 272 5.45 16.21 -4.19
C GLU A 272 6.34 16.18 -2.94
N SER A 273 5.97 15.40 -1.93
CA SER A 273 6.74 15.27 -0.69
C SER A 273 8.09 14.56 -0.89
N ASP A 274 8.14 13.53 -1.73
CA ASP A 274 9.35 12.73 -1.94
C ASP A 274 10.46 13.54 -2.63
N ILE A 275 10.09 14.32 -3.65
CA ILE A 275 11.00 15.26 -4.32
C ILE A 275 11.49 16.34 -3.34
N ALA A 276 10.59 16.86 -2.48
CA ALA A 276 10.95 17.90 -1.53
C ALA A 276 11.96 17.41 -0.47
N ARG A 277 11.91 16.12 -0.10
CA ARG A 277 12.79 15.54 0.93
C ARG A 277 14.26 15.49 0.52
N ILE A 278 14.59 15.52 -0.76
CA ILE A 278 15.99 15.52 -1.23
C ILE A 278 16.79 16.68 -0.58
N LYS A 279 16.21 17.89 -0.52
CA LYS A 279 16.87 19.05 0.11
C LYS A 279 17.07 18.87 1.60
N ASP A 280 16.14 18.21 2.27
CA ASP A 280 16.24 17.93 3.69
C ASP A 280 17.32 16.87 3.98
N LEU A 281 17.48 15.89 3.08
CA LEU A 281 18.56 14.90 3.14
C LEU A 281 19.93 15.54 2.90
N GLU A 282 20.06 16.42 1.90
CA GLU A 282 21.28 17.21 1.67
C GLU A 282 21.63 18.05 2.90
N ALA A 283 20.63 18.72 3.50
CA ALA A 283 20.82 19.52 4.70
C ALA A 283 21.19 18.68 5.94
N ALA A 284 20.76 17.42 5.98
CA ALA A 284 21.15 16.45 7.01
C ALA A 284 22.56 15.87 6.80
N GLY A 285 23.25 16.24 5.71
CA GLY A 285 24.62 15.81 5.42
C GLY A 285 24.71 14.42 4.77
N VAL A 286 23.61 13.95 4.17
CA VAL A 286 23.58 12.69 3.41
C VAL A 286 24.47 12.80 2.17
N THR A 287 25.29 11.77 1.91
CA THR A 287 25.99 11.64 0.63
C THR A 287 25.04 11.07 -0.39
N ILE A 288 24.62 11.87 -1.38
CA ILE A 288 23.74 11.41 -2.45
C ILE A 288 24.58 11.05 -3.69
N THR A 289 24.45 9.81 -4.17
CA THR A 289 25.06 9.35 -5.42
C THR A 289 24.00 9.06 -6.48
N HIS A 290 24.41 9.08 -7.76
CA HIS A 290 23.54 8.81 -8.90
C HIS A 290 24.16 7.76 -9.82
N PRO A 291 24.14 6.47 -9.44
CA PRO A 291 24.62 5.39 -10.29
C PRO A 291 23.87 5.33 -11.61
N ASP A 292 24.53 4.88 -12.67
CA ASP A 292 23.89 4.60 -13.97
C ASP A 292 22.89 3.44 -13.84
N ASP A 293 21.61 3.75 -13.99
CA ASP A 293 20.51 2.79 -13.83
C ASP A 293 20.45 1.75 -14.96
N ALA A 294 21.16 1.96 -16.08
CA ALA A 294 21.16 1.03 -17.20
C ALA A 294 21.66 -0.37 -16.82
N THR A 295 22.68 -0.44 -15.97
CA THR A 295 23.23 -1.72 -15.46
C THR A 295 22.24 -2.43 -14.54
N PHE A 296 21.55 -1.69 -13.68
CA PHE A 296 20.50 -2.19 -12.79
C PHE A 296 19.30 -2.70 -13.59
N ARG A 297 18.83 -1.94 -14.59
CA ARG A 297 17.72 -2.36 -15.47
C ARG A 297 18.06 -3.63 -16.23
N ALA A 298 19.28 -3.75 -16.75
CA ALA A 298 19.74 -4.95 -17.45
C ALA A 298 19.76 -6.18 -16.53
N ALA A 299 20.22 -6.02 -15.27
CA ALA A 299 20.21 -7.08 -14.27
C ALA A 299 18.79 -7.46 -13.80
N ALA A 300 17.86 -6.50 -13.80
CA ALA A 300 16.47 -6.67 -13.38
C ALA A 300 15.58 -7.35 -14.45
N ALA A 301 15.88 -7.18 -15.74
CA ALA A 301 15.04 -7.70 -16.82
C ALA A 301 14.79 -9.23 -16.76
N PRO A 302 15.78 -10.10 -16.47
CA PRO A 302 15.54 -11.53 -16.27
C PRO A 302 14.62 -11.82 -15.08
N ILE A 303 14.66 -10.99 -14.04
CA ILE A 303 13.83 -11.14 -12.85
C ILE A 303 12.37 -10.84 -13.21
N GLN A 304 12.08 -9.81 -14.00
CA GLN A 304 10.71 -9.55 -14.46
C GLN A 304 10.11 -10.77 -15.17
N ALA A 305 10.86 -11.39 -16.09
CA ALA A 305 10.41 -12.56 -16.83
C ALA A 305 10.21 -13.81 -15.95
N GLN A 306 10.96 -13.94 -14.85
CA GLN A 306 10.86 -15.08 -13.92
C GLN A 306 9.52 -15.09 -13.16
N TYR A 307 8.93 -13.93 -12.90
CA TYR A 307 7.80 -13.77 -11.98
C TYR A 307 6.44 -13.53 -12.67
N VAL A 308 6.41 -13.38 -14.00
CA VAL A 308 5.16 -13.30 -14.80
C VAL A 308 4.89 -14.65 -15.46
N THR A 309 4.18 -15.53 -14.77
CA THR A 309 4.06 -16.95 -15.14
C THR A 309 2.62 -17.42 -15.34
N THR A 310 1.68 -16.96 -14.50
CA THR A 310 0.26 -17.30 -14.60
C THR A 310 -0.45 -16.41 -15.62
N ASP A 311 -1.64 -16.81 -16.07
CA ASP A 311 -2.40 -16.00 -17.03
C ASP A 311 -2.93 -14.71 -16.37
N ALA A 312 -3.29 -14.76 -15.08
CA ALA A 312 -3.66 -13.57 -14.32
C ALA A 312 -2.48 -12.58 -14.19
N GLN A 313 -1.27 -13.08 -13.94
CA GLN A 313 -0.05 -12.25 -13.91
C GLN A 313 0.25 -11.62 -15.27
N LYS A 314 0.15 -12.39 -16.36
CA LYS A 314 0.38 -11.87 -17.73
C LYS A 314 -0.61 -10.79 -18.08
N GLU A 315 -1.91 -11.03 -17.84
CA GLU A 315 -2.95 -10.05 -18.11
C GLU A 315 -2.75 -8.76 -17.30
N LEU A 316 -2.47 -8.88 -16.01
CA LEU A 316 -2.18 -7.72 -15.16
C LEU A 316 -0.92 -6.97 -15.66
N PHE A 317 0.14 -7.70 -16.01
CA PHE A 317 1.37 -7.10 -16.55
C PHE A 317 1.11 -6.36 -17.86
N GLU A 318 0.36 -6.95 -18.80
CA GLU A 318 0.00 -6.32 -20.07
C GLU A 318 -0.83 -5.05 -19.86
N LEU A 319 -1.80 -5.06 -18.94
CA LEU A 319 -2.57 -3.87 -18.59
C LEU A 319 -1.68 -2.75 -18.04
N LEU A 320 -0.74 -3.08 -17.15
CA LEU A 320 0.19 -2.10 -16.58
C LEU A 320 1.14 -1.50 -17.64
N GLN A 321 1.60 -2.32 -18.59
CA GLN A 321 2.48 -1.86 -19.67
C GLN A 321 1.74 -1.07 -20.77
N ALA A 322 0.43 -1.26 -20.90
CA ALA A 322 -0.40 -0.53 -21.87
C ALA A 322 -0.70 0.92 -21.45
N VAL A 323 -0.49 1.25 -20.17
CA VAL A 323 -0.67 2.60 -19.65
C VAL A 323 0.63 3.38 -19.88
N GLU A 324 0.62 4.23 -20.92
CA GLU A 324 1.71 5.17 -21.24
C GLU A 324 1.95 6.17 -20.13
#